data_AF-A0A2N2V5E1-F1
#
_entry.id   AF-A0A2N2V5E1-F1
#
_cell.length_a   1.000
_cell.length_b   1.000
_cell.length_c   1.000
_cell.angle_alpha   90.00
_cell.angle_beta   90.00
_cell.angle_gamma   90.00
#
_symmetry.space_group_name_H-M   'P 1'
#
loop_
_entity.id
_entity.type
_entity.pdbx_description
1 polymer ?
#
loop_
_entity_poly.entity_id
_entity_poly.type
_entity_poly.pdbx_seq_one_letter_code
_entity_poly.pdbx_strand_id
1 'polypeptide(L)'
;MSESLDLIKAIRSGHLDAVRAALDAGVPPELADGQGDPGLPMGIACFMGFVDIVRELAARGARVNLPDNRLPTSPLSMALRGHRTEVVRALIELGADLPDGMATGLSEQEVLVAQWQACRASEAAKAASEQPLIEEIDMIGCFGTDTQVLEADVLRAAQERRS
;
A
#
# COMPACT_ATOMS: atom_id res chain seq x y z
N MET A 1 20.70 6.54 22.96
CA MET A 1 21.88 5.64 22.86
C MET A 1 21.55 4.19 23.22
N SER A 2 20.72 3.87 24.26
CA SER A 2 20.29 2.48 24.50
C SER A 2 19.03 2.09 23.71
N GLU A 3 18.15 3.04 23.42
CA GLU A 3 16.79 2.77 22.96
C GLU A 3 16.73 2.05 21.60
N SER A 4 17.59 2.40 20.63
CA SER A 4 17.68 1.65 19.36
C SER A 4 18.21 0.23 19.54
N LEU A 5 19.13 0.02 20.48
CA LEU A 5 19.63 -1.31 20.83
C LEU A 5 18.55 -2.11 21.56
N ASP A 6 17.76 -1.47 22.40
CA ASP A 6 16.65 -2.08 23.12
C ASP A 6 15.52 -2.46 22.16
N LEU A 7 15.26 -1.65 21.12
CA LEU A 7 14.40 -2.01 20.00
C LEU A 7 14.93 -3.27 19.28
N ILE A 8 16.22 -3.34 18.97
CA ILE A 8 16.81 -4.55 18.34
C ILE A 8 16.65 -5.79 19.23
N LYS A 9 16.85 -5.67 20.54
CA LYS A 9 16.62 -6.79 21.49
C LYS A 9 15.14 -7.20 21.51
N ALA A 10 14.22 -6.24 21.49
CA ALA A 10 12.79 -6.51 21.41
C ALA A 10 12.43 -7.27 20.12
N ILE A 11 12.97 -6.84 18.97
CA ILE A 11 12.79 -7.51 17.68
C ILE A 11 13.38 -8.93 17.71
N ARG A 12 14.59 -9.11 18.26
CA ARG A 12 15.22 -10.44 18.38
C ARG A 12 14.45 -11.41 19.26
N SER A 13 13.74 -10.89 20.25
CA SER A 13 12.91 -11.70 21.14
C SER A 13 11.48 -11.92 20.62
N GLY A 14 11.08 -11.24 19.53
CA GLY A 14 9.76 -11.40 18.91
C GLY A 14 8.62 -10.72 19.68
N HIS A 15 8.92 -9.85 20.64
CA HIS A 15 7.89 -9.19 21.45
C HIS A 15 7.32 -7.97 20.70
N LEU A 16 6.22 -8.18 19.98
CA LEU A 16 5.51 -7.13 19.24
C LEU A 16 5.13 -5.92 20.12
N ASP A 17 4.63 -6.18 21.33
CA ASP A 17 4.20 -5.11 22.25
C ASP A 17 5.38 -4.23 22.70
N ALA A 18 6.54 -4.84 22.93
CA ALA A 18 7.77 -4.10 23.27
C ALA A 18 8.27 -3.27 22.08
N VAL A 19 8.14 -3.79 20.86
CA VAL A 19 8.45 -3.04 19.63
C VAL A 19 7.51 -1.84 19.48
N ARG A 20 6.20 -2.04 19.65
CA ARG A 20 5.21 -0.95 19.61
C ARG A 20 5.49 0.12 20.66
N ALA A 21 5.71 -0.30 21.90
CA ALA A 21 6.05 0.62 22.99
C ALA A 21 7.32 1.43 22.71
N ALA A 22 8.36 0.80 22.14
CA ALA A 22 9.58 1.50 21.75
C ALA A 22 9.33 2.52 20.62
N LEU A 23 8.53 2.15 19.62
CA LEU A 23 8.16 3.05 18.52
C LEU A 23 7.25 4.19 19.00
N ASP A 24 6.37 3.94 19.98
CA ASP A 24 5.51 4.95 20.63
C ASP A 24 6.31 5.93 21.49
N ALA A 25 7.42 5.48 22.09
CA ALA A 25 8.36 6.33 22.79
C ALA A 25 9.14 7.28 21.86
N GLY A 26 8.95 7.19 20.54
CA GLY A 26 9.60 8.05 19.55
C GLY A 26 10.98 7.55 19.11
N VAL A 27 11.30 6.27 19.37
CA VAL A 27 12.53 5.66 18.86
C VAL A 27 12.44 5.58 17.33
N PRO A 28 13.44 6.10 16.59
CA PRO A 28 13.41 6.00 15.14
C PRO A 28 13.47 4.53 14.70
N PRO A 29 12.61 4.10 13.74
CA PRO A 29 12.60 2.73 13.25
C PRO A 29 13.84 2.39 12.42
N GLU A 30 14.63 3.40 12.05
CA GLU A 30 15.88 3.30 11.30
C GLU A 30 17.07 3.67 12.21
N LEU A 31 18.19 2.95 12.10
CA LEU A 31 19.43 3.40 12.76
C LEU A 31 20.05 4.52 11.93
N ALA A 32 19.89 5.77 12.41
CA ALA A 32 20.47 6.95 11.78
C ALA A 32 21.96 7.15 12.09
N ASP A 33 22.48 6.51 13.14
CA ASP A 33 23.84 6.73 13.62
C ASP A 33 24.77 5.67 13.02
N GLY A 34 25.73 6.11 12.19
CA GLY A 34 26.71 5.33 11.41
C GLY A 34 27.57 4.30 12.18
N GLN A 35 26.93 3.38 12.87
CA GLN A 35 27.43 2.26 13.66
C GLN A 35 26.83 0.92 13.19
N GLY A 36 25.91 0.95 12.22
CA GLY A 36 25.33 -0.22 11.59
C GLY A 36 24.84 0.10 10.18
N ASP A 37 24.66 -0.94 9.37
CA ASP A 37 24.09 -0.79 8.04
C ASP A 37 22.66 -0.24 8.13
N PRO A 38 22.29 0.76 7.30
CA PRO A 38 20.90 1.23 7.22
C PRO A 38 19.97 0.05 6.87
N GLY A 39 18.87 -0.09 7.60
CA GLY A 39 17.88 -1.16 7.44
C GLY A 39 18.05 -2.35 8.40
N LEU A 40 19.02 -2.33 9.33
CA LEU A 40 19.31 -3.45 10.24
C LEU A 40 18.10 -3.95 11.06
N PRO A 41 17.23 -3.10 11.65
CA PRO A 41 16.10 -3.56 12.46
C PRO A 41 15.11 -4.39 11.65
N MET A 42 14.78 -3.91 10.45
CA MET A 42 13.86 -4.59 9.55
C MET A 42 14.48 -5.86 8.97
N GLY A 43 15.76 -5.83 8.61
CA GLY A 43 16.50 -7.02 8.17
C GLY A 43 16.53 -8.13 9.21
N ILE A 44 16.71 -7.79 10.50
CA ILE A 44 16.67 -8.77 11.61
C ILE A 44 15.27 -9.34 11.77
N ALA A 45 14.21 -8.52 11.74
CA ALA A 45 12.84 -8.99 11.79
C ALA A 45 12.54 -9.95 10.63
N CYS A 46 13.05 -9.63 9.44
CA CYS A 46 12.90 -10.44 8.25
C CYS A 46 13.62 -11.79 8.34
N PHE A 47 14.85 -11.78 8.85
CA PHE A 47 15.64 -12.99 9.05
C PHE A 47 15.00 -13.93 10.10
N MET A 48 14.43 -13.35 11.17
CA MET A 48 13.75 -14.13 12.21
C MET A 48 12.41 -14.69 11.74
N GLY A 49 11.70 -13.98 10.86
CA GLY A 49 10.39 -14.40 10.33
C GLY A 49 9.19 -13.70 10.96
N PHE A 50 9.39 -12.59 11.65
CA PHE A 50 8.31 -11.92 12.40
C PHE A 50 7.51 -10.97 11.50
N VAL A 51 6.51 -11.51 10.80
CA VAL A 51 5.66 -10.77 9.85
C VAL A 51 4.97 -9.57 10.52
N ASP A 52 4.43 -9.75 11.72
CA ASP A 52 3.72 -8.68 12.43
C ASP A 52 4.64 -7.49 12.75
N ILE A 53 5.89 -7.79 13.16
CA ILE A 53 6.91 -6.77 13.45
C ILE A 53 7.31 -6.04 12.17
N VAL A 54 7.45 -6.75 11.04
CA VAL A 54 7.77 -6.14 9.74
C VAL A 54 6.66 -5.18 9.30
N ARG A 55 5.39 -5.56 9.47
CA ARG A 55 4.24 -4.70 9.13
C ARG A 55 4.19 -3.44 10.00
N GLU A 56 4.42 -3.57 11.31
CA GLU A 56 4.49 -2.42 12.22
C GLU A 56 5.64 -1.46 11.88
N LEU A 57 6.83 -2.01 11.60
CA LEU A 57 7.99 -1.20 11.19
C LEU A 57 7.70 -0.44 9.88
N ALA A 58 7.13 -1.13 8.88
CA ALA A 58 6.75 -0.50 7.62
C ALA A 58 5.68 0.59 7.81
N ALA A 59 4.67 0.36 8.65
CA ALA A 59 3.64 1.35 8.96
C ALA A 59 4.22 2.62 9.62
N ARG A 60 5.33 2.49 10.34
CA ARG A 60 6.05 3.59 11.00
C ARG A 60 7.07 4.28 10.09
N GLY A 61 7.14 3.88 8.82
CA GLY A 61 8.03 4.48 7.82
C GLY A 61 9.44 3.88 7.79
N ALA A 62 9.64 2.65 8.27
CA ALA A 62 10.89 1.94 8.03
C ALA A 62 11.13 1.77 6.53
N ARG A 63 12.40 1.88 6.11
CA ARG A 63 12.77 1.73 4.70
C ARG A 63 12.64 0.27 4.27
N VAL A 64 11.61 0.00 3.46
CA VAL A 64 11.39 -1.32 2.88
C VAL A 64 12.36 -1.63 1.74
N ASN A 65 12.66 -0.61 0.93
CA ASN A 65 13.59 -0.70 -0.19
C ASN A 65 14.93 -0.04 0.15
N LEU A 66 16.02 -0.76 -0.15
CA LEU A 66 17.38 -0.23 -0.12
C LEU A 66 17.80 0.18 -1.54
N PRO A 67 18.80 1.07 -1.69
CA PRO A 67 19.29 1.48 -3.01
C PRO A 67 19.81 0.32 -3.86
N ASP A 68 20.26 -0.77 -3.22
CA ASP A 68 20.59 -2.01 -3.90
C ASP A 68 19.96 -3.19 -3.15
N ASN A 69 18.79 -3.63 -3.64
CA ASN A 69 18.05 -4.75 -3.08
C ASN A 69 18.73 -6.11 -3.34
N ARG A 70 19.81 -6.18 -4.13
CA ARG A 70 20.62 -7.41 -4.31
C ARG A 70 21.65 -7.59 -3.20
N LEU A 71 21.93 -6.56 -2.41
CA LEU A 71 22.88 -6.67 -1.32
C LEU A 71 22.40 -7.69 -0.28
N PRO A 72 23.33 -8.38 0.40
CA PRO A 72 22.99 -9.32 1.47
C PRO A 72 22.33 -8.64 2.69
N THR A 73 22.43 -7.31 2.78
CA THR A 73 21.81 -6.45 3.80
C THR A 73 20.38 -6.06 3.46
N SER A 74 19.92 -6.28 2.22
CA SER A 74 18.54 -6.04 1.81
C SER A 74 17.57 -6.86 2.67
N PRO A 75 16.47 -6.26 3.16
CA PRO A 75 15.46 -6.99 3.93
C PRO A 75 14.95 -8.24 3.23
N LEU A 76 14.82 -8.16 1.90
CA LEU A 76 14.42 -9.27 1.04
C LEU A 76 15.47 -10.39 1.06
N SER A 77 16.75 -10.05 0.85
CA SER A 77 17.87 -11.00 0.93
C SER A 77 17.95 -11.65 2.32
N MET A 78 17.71 -10.90 3.39
CA MET A 78 17.69 -11.45 4.76
C MET A 78 16.52 -12.41 5.00
N ALA A 79 15.32 -12.10 4.50
CA ALA A 79 14.17 -13.01 4.56
C ALA A 79 14.45 -14.33 3.82
N LEU A 80 15.10 -14.26 2.66
CA LEU A 80 15.47 -15.45 1.87
C LEU A 80 16.53 -16.30 2.57
N ARG A 81 17.52 -15.69 3.20
CA ARG A 81 18.52 -16.40 4.03
C ARG A 81 17.89 -17.06 5.25
N GLY A 82 16.84 -16.47 5.79
CA GLY A 82 16.03 -17.06 6.86
C GLY A 82 15.03 -18.12 6.36
N HIS A 83 14.93 -18.35 5.05
CA HIS A 83 13.91 -19.18 4.40
C HIS A 83 12.48 -18.81 4.84
N ARG A 84 12.21 -17.52 5.02
CA ARG A 84 10.93 -16.99 5.52
C ARG A 84 10.04 -16.52 4.38
N THR A 85 9.44 -17.45 3.64
CA THR A 85 8.55 -17.16 2.50
C THR A 85 7.36 -16.27 2.87
N GLU A 86 6.81 -16.43 4.07
CA GLU A 86 5.72 -15.58 4.59
C GLU A 86 6.13 -14.11 4.70
N VAL A 87 7.36 -13.85 5.18
CA VAL A 87 7.90 -12.48 5.23
C VAL A 87 8.16 -11.93 3.84
N VAL A 88 8.67 -12.77 2.92
CA VAL A 88 8.89 -12.35 1.53
C VAL A 88 7.57 -11.89 0.90
N ARG A 89 6.47 -12.62 1.11
CA ARG A 89 5.14 -12.19 0.65
C ARG A 89 4.74 -10.85 1.26
N ALA A 90 4.87 -10.71 2.57
CA ALA A 90 4.53 -9.47 3.26
C ALA A 90 5.37 -8.27 2.77
N LEU A 91 6.66 -8.47 2.50
CA LEU A 91 7.51 -7.41 1.93
C LEU A 91 7.04 -7.00 0.53
N ILE A 92 6.67 -7.96 -0.32
CA ILE A 92 6.13 -7.67 -1.66
C ILE A 92 4.79 -6.93 -1.56
N GLU A 93 3.88 -7.35 -0.66
CA GLU A 93 2.62 -6.65 -0.37
C GLU A 93 2.85 -5.20 0.09
N LEU A 94 3.95 -4.94 0.80
CA LEU A 94 4.37 -3.61 1.25
C LEU A 94 5.07 -2.78 0.16
N GLY A 95 5.22 -3.31 -1.05
CA GLY A 95 5.84 -2.62 -2.19
C GLY A 95 7.37 -2.76 -2.25
N ALA A 96 7.92 -3.87 -1.75
CA ALA A 96 9.34 -4.16 -1.94
C ALA A 96 9.67 -4.43 -3.41
N ASP A 97 10.72 -3.79 -3.93
CA ASP A 97 11.19 -4.01 -5.30
C ASP A 97 11.90 -5.36 -5.39
N LEU A 98 11.31 -6.27 -6.17
CA LEU A 98 11.88 -7.58 -6.44
C LEU A 98 12.84 -7.49 -7.65
N PRO A 99 14.16 -7.67 -7.47
CA PRO A 99 15.07 -7.70 -8.60
C PRO A 99 14.87 -8.95 -9.47
N ASP A 100 14.92 -8.76 -10.78
CA ASP A 100 14.79 -9.84 -11.76
C ASP A 100 15.86 -10.94 -11.52
N GLY A 101 15.40 -12.19 -11.46
CA GLY A 101 16.24 -13.37 -11.28
C GLY A 101 16.54 -13.76 -9.82
N MET A 102 15.96 -13.06 -8.83
CA MET A 102 16.09 -13.47 -7.43
C MET A 102 15.17 -14.66 -7.11
N ALA A 103 15.75 -15.76 -6.59
CA ALA A 103 15.00 -16.93 -6.18
C ALA A 103 14.26 -16.64 -4.87
N THR A 104 13.00 -16.21 -4.96
CA THR A 104 12.15 -15.91 -3.80
C THR A 104 11.61 -17.16 -3.09
N GLY A 105 11.71 -18.33 -3.75
CA GLY A 105 11.08 -19.57 -3.29
C GLY A 105 9.55 -19.57 -3.38
N LEU A 106 8.96 -18.50 -3.92
CA LEU A 106 7.53 -18.35 -4.18
C LEU A 106 7.22 -18.72 -5.63
N SER A 107 6.00 -19.17 -5.87
CA SER A 107 5.55 -19.34 -7.25
C SER A 107 5.36 -17.97 -7.92
N GLU A 108 5.50 -17.93 -9.25
CA GLU A 108 5.26 -16.72 -10.04
C GLU A 108 3.87 -16.12 -9.75
N GLN A 109 2.86 -16.97 -9.57
CA GLN A 109 1.48 -16.56 -9.25
C GLN A 109 1.39 -15.85 -7.90
N GLU A 110 2.11 -16.35 -6.88
CA GLU A 110 2.11 -15.74 -5.55
C GLU A 110 2.79 -14.38 -5.54
N VAL A 111 3.88 -14.24 -6.30
CA VAL A 111 4.56 -12.95 -6.50
C VAL A 111 3.62 -11.97 -7.19
N LEU A 112 2.93 -12.40 -8.25
CA LEU A 112 2.02 -11.55 -9.02
C LEU A 112 0.81 -11.09 -8.18
N VAL A 113 0.23 -11.99 -7.38
CA VAL A 113 -0.87 -11.64 -6.45
C VAL A 113 -0.39 -10.65 -5.39
N ALA A 114 0.79 -10.86 -4.79
CA ALA A 114 1.33 -9.94 -3.79
C ALA A 114 1.64 -8.55 -4.39
N GLN A 115 2.22 -8.49 -5.59
CA GLN A 115 2.46 -7.24 -6.32
C GLN A 115 1.15 -6.52 -6.66
N TRP A 116 0.13 -7.26 -7.08
CA TRP A 116 -1.20 -6.70 -7.35
C TRP A 116 -1.82 -6.09 -6.09
N GLN A 117 -1.69 -6.77 -4.95
CA GLN A 117 -2.16 -6.24 -3.66
C GLN A 117 -1.41 -4.96 -3.27
N ALA A 118 -0.09 -4.90 -3.50
CA ALA A 118 0.71 -3.71 -3.24
C ALA A 118 0.27 -2.50 -4.09
N CYS A 119 0.02 -2.73 -5.38
CA CYS A 119 -0.46 -1.67 -6.28
C CYS A 119 -1.84 -1.15 -5.81
N ARG A 120 -2.75 -2.05 -5.43
CA ARG A 120 -4.06 -1.67 -4.87
C ARG A 120 -3.96 -0.93 -3.54
N ALA A 121 -3.02 -1.29 -2.68
CA ALA A 121 -2.79 -0.57 -1.43
C ALA A 121 -2.33 0.87 -1.71
N SER A 122 -1.46 1.06 -2.73
CA SER A 122 -1.02 2.38 -3.19
C SER A 122 -2.16 3.18 -3.83
N GLU A 123 -2.99 2.55 -4.67
CA GLU A 123 -4.19 3.17 -5.25
C GLU A 123 -5.20 3.56 -4.15
N ALA A 124 -5.40 2.72 -3.14
CA ALA A 124 -6.25 3.04 -1.99
C ALA A 124 -5.69 4.21 -1.17
N ALA A 125 -4.36 4.26 -0.98
CA ALA A 125 -3.70 5.39 -0.32
C ALA A 125 -3.82 6.70 -1.15
N LYS A 126 -3.73 6.62 -2.48
CA LYS A 126 -4.00 7.76 -3.39
C LYS A 126 -5.46 8.19 -3.36
N ALA A 127 -6.39 7.25 -3.44
CA ALA A 127 -7.82 7.50 -3.38
C ALA A 127 -8.27 8.10 -2.03
N ALA A 128 -7.54 7.83 -0.94
CA ALA A 128 -7.75 8.50 0.35
C ALA A 128 -7.27 9.96 0.36
N SER A 129 -6.37 10.34 -0.54
CA SER A 129 -5.86 11.71 -0.68
C SER A 129 -6.61 12.53 -1.75
N GLU A 130 -7.10 11.88 -2.81
CA GLU A 130 -7.99 12.47 -3.80
C GLU A 130 -9.42 12.46 -3.25
N GLN A 131 -9.81 13.54 -2.57
CA GLN A 131 -11.23 13.81 -2.35
C GLN A 131 -11.93 13.71 -3.71
N PRO A 132 -12.95 12.85 -3.87
CA PRO A 132 -13.66 12.78 -5.13
C PRO A 132 -14.27 14.17 -5.33
N LEU A 133 -13.74 14.90 -6.32
CA LEU A 133 -14.34 16.12 -6.79
C LEU A 133 -15.68 15.70 -7.41
N ILE A 134 -16.72 15.68 -6.58
CA ILE A 134 -18.09 15.58 -7.06
C ILE A 134 -18.33 16.92 -7.72
N GLU A 135 -17.98 17.00 -9.00
CA GLU A 135 -18.52 18.05 -9.86
C GLU A 135 -20.03 17.77 -9.92
N GLU A 136 -20.77 18.53 -9.12
CA GLU A 136 -22.21 18.60 -9.23
C GLU A 136 -22.50 19.03 -10.67
N ILE A 137 -22.96 18.10 -11.51
CA ILE A 137 -23.41 18.44 -12.85
C ILE A 137 -24.68 19.25 -12.65
N ASP A 138 -24.52 20.58 -12.60
CA ASP A 138 -25.64 21.50 -12.71
C ASP A 138 -26.30 21.24 -14.05
N MET A 139 -27.40 20.49 -14.00
CA MET A 139 -28.27 20.29 -15.14
C MET A 139 -28.82 21.67 -15.50
N ILE A 140 -28.23 22.29 -16.53
CA ILE A 140 -28.76 23.51 -17.11
C ILE A 140 -30.17 23.17 -17.55
N GLY A 141 -31.16 23.68 -16.83
CA GLY A 141 -32.56 23.48 -17.17
C GLY A 141 -32.76 23.91 -18.61
N CYS A 142 -33.09 22.97 -19.49
CA CYS A 142 -33.44 23.26 -20.87
C CYS A 142 -34.75 24.05 -20.89
N PHE A 143 -34.69 25.36 -20.62
CA PHE A 143 -35.81 26.27 -20.82
C PHE A 143 -35.94 26.52 -22.32
N GLY A 144 -36.80 25.76 -22.97
CA GLY A 144 -37.03 25.88 -24.41
C GLY A 144 -37.70 24.67 -25.06
N THR A 145 -37.97 23.58 -24.34
CA THR A 145 -38.96 22.60 -24.81
C THR A 145 -40.34 23.23 -24.65
N ASP A 146 -40.74 23.99 -25.66
CA ASP A 146 -42.05 24.60 -25.77
C ASP A 146 -43.10 23.48 -25.88
N THR A 147 -43.54 22.96 -24.74
CA THR A 147 -44.55 21.89 -24.66
C THR A 147 -45.90 22.35 -25.22
N GLN A 148 -46.07 23.64 -25.52
CA GLN A 148 -47.29 24.21 -26.10
C GLN A 148 -47.45 23.91 -27.60
N VAL A 149 -46.36 23.59 -28.32
CA VAL A 149 -46.45 23.31 -29.77
C VAL A 149 -47.07 21.93 -30.03
N LEU A 150 -46.99 20.99 -29.08
CA LEU A 150 -47.62 19.68 -29.24
C LEU A 150 -49.16 19.72 -29.14
N GLU A 151 -49.77 20.70 -28.48
CA GLU A 151 -51.23 20.75 -28.35
C GLU A 151 -51.93 21.24 -29.63
N ALA A 152 -51.30 22.15 -30.38
CA ALA A 152 -51.89 22.72 -31.59
C ALA A 152 -51.94 21.71 -32.77
N ASP A 153 -50.96 20.82 -32.88
CA ASP A 153 -50.91 19.84 -33.97
C ASP A 153 -51.78 18.60 -33.69
N VAL A 154 -51.95 18.21 -32.42
CA VAL A 154 -52.90 17.16 -32.02
C VAL A 154 -54.35 17.59 -32.31
N LEU A 155 -54.68 18.86 -32.07
CA LEU A 155 -56.03 19.40 -32.35
C LEU A 155 -56.33 19.49 -33.85
N ARG A 156 -55.35 19.81 -34.69
CA ARG A 156 -55.51 19.84 -36.16
C ARG A 156 -55.75 18.45 -36.74
N ALA A 157 -54.98 17.46 -36.30
CA ALA A 157 -55.13 16.07 -36.74
C ALA A 157 -56.48 15.44 -36.32
N ALA A 158 -57.10 15.92 -35.23
CA ALA A 158 -58.42 15.47 -34.80
C ALA A 158 -59.56 16.05 -35.67
N GLN A 159 -59.37 17.22 -36.28
CA GLN A 159 -60.37 17.86 -37.14
C GLN A 159 -60.39 17.27 -38.56
N GLU A 160 -59.23 16.91 -39.11
CA GLU A 160 -59.12 16.32 -40.46
C GLU A 160 -59.72 14.91 -40.58
N ARG A 161 -59.92 14.20 -39.45
CA ARG A 161 -60.60 12.89 -39.43
C ARG A 161 -62.13 12.98 -39.36
N ARG A 162 -62.70 14.18 -39.24
CA ARG A 162 -64.16 14.41 -39.12
C ARG A 162 -64.81 15.03 -40.36
N SER A 163 -64.05 15.28 -41.42
CA SER A 163 -64.54 15.65 -42.77
C SER A 163 -64.41 14.47 -43.72
#